data_AF-A0A9X0BLR3-F1
#
_entry.id   AF-A0A9X0BLR3-F1
#
_cell.length_a   1.000
_cell.length_b   1.000
_cell.length_c   1.000
_cell.angle_alpha   90.00
_cell.angle_beta   90.00
_cell.angle_gamma   90.00
#
_symmetry.space_group_name_H-M   'P 1'
#
loop_
_entity.id
_entity.type
_entity.pdbx_description
1 polymer ?
#
loop_
_entity_poly.entity_id
_entity_poly.type
_entity_poly.pdbx_seq_one_letter_code
_entity_poly.pdbx_strand_id
1 'polypeptide(L)'
;MEEETQSVASRDLILWLWVSWFFRLPTQFNLSTSIAISQSDGCIDNLGLPIPEDVIVLINRRREKAIKKLIDLIGDTRKQYLLGALGCRFECRSIMYGALTIQSKDLLLPYRECPFPNVNYRSLLQRMTKFRTPEWYDSPSRYIDNHSCPGSFFASIFGALEGFLEGLELDQFKSL
;
A
#
# COMPACT_ATOMS: atom_id res chain seq x y z
N MET A 1 17.89 -21.61 14.65
CA MET A 1 18.70 -20.41 14.90
C MET A 1 18.31 -19.44 13.81
N GLU A 2 17.18 -18.78 14.01
CA GLU A 2 16.62 -17.84 13.05
C GLU A 2 17.37 -16.53 13.25
N GLU A 3 18.25 -16.24 12.31
CA GLU A 3 18.97 -14.98 12.27
C GLU A 3 17.94 -13.91 11.91
N GLU A 4 17.48 -13.20 12.94
CA GLU A 4 16.63 -12.02 12.86
C GLU A 4 17.32 -11.01 11.94
N THR A 5 16.95 -11.03 10.67
CA THR A 5 17.18 -9.91 9.77
C THR A 5 16.19 -8.79 10.14
N GLN A 6 16.35 -8.25 11.35
CA GLN A 6 15.88 -6.92 11.66
C GLN A 6 16.69 -6.00 10.74
N SER A 7 16.11 -5.69 9.58
CA SER A 7 16.84 -5.11 8.46
C SER A 7 17.59 -3.87 8.92
N VAL A 8 18.88 -3.77 8.62
CA VAL A 8 19.73 -2.61 8.94
C VAL A 8 19.07 -1.29 8.50
N ALA A 9 18.20 -1.34 7.48
CA ALA A 9 17.36 -0.26 7.01
C ALA A 9 16.36 0.30 8.06
N SER A 10 15.89 -0.49 9.03
CA SER A 10 15.01 0.03 10.09
C SER A 10 15.79 0.87 11.10
N ARG A 11 16.97 0.43 11.53
CA ARG A 11 17.75 1.10 12.58
C ARG A 11 18.28 2.46 12.13
N ASP A 12 18.87 2.53 10.94
CA ASP A 12 19.38 3.79 10.39
C ASP A 12 18.25 4.82 10.19
N LEU A 13 17.07 4.34 9.82
CA LEU A 13 15.89 5.18 9.65
C LEU A 13 15.40 5.76 10.99
N ILE A 14 15.32 4.95 12.04
CA ILE A 14 14.96 5.44 13.38
C ILE A 14 16.01 6.40 13.93
N LEU A 15 17.29 6.16 13.63
CA LEU A 15 18.36 7.10 13.97
C LEU A 15 18.18 8.45 13.24
N TRP A 16 17.92 8.45 11.93
CA TRP A 16 17.66 9.67 11.18
C TRP A 16 16.38 10.39 11.62
N LEU A 17 15.34 9.65 11.99
CA LEU A 17 14.13 10.19 12.60
C LEU A 17 14.46 10.94 13.90
N TRP A 18 15.26 10.32 14.77
CA TRP A 18 15.70 10.96 16.02
C TRP A 18 16.58 12.19 15.77
N VAL A 19 17.59 12.09 14.90
CA VAL A 19 18.49 13.21 14.55
C VAL A 19 17.68 14.37 14.00
N SER A 20 16.81 14.12 13.03
CA SER A 20 15.99 15.17 12.42
C SER A 20 14.99 15.79 13.39
N TRP A 21 14.43 14.99 14.32
CA TRP A 21 13.62 15.50 15.42
C TRP A 21 14.41 16.41 16.37
N PHE A 22 15.54 15.91 16.89
CA PHE A 22 16.35 16.59 17.91
C PHE A 22 16.94 17.90 17.38
N PHE A 23 17.49 17.90 16.17
CA PHE A 23 18.07 19.08 15.54
C PHE A 23 17.04 19.97 14.84
N ARG A 24 15.74 19.66 14.94
CA ARG A 24 14.64 20.42 14.33
C ARG A 24 14.84 20.63 12.82
N LEU A 25 15.12 19.54 12.10
CA LEU A 25 15.35 19.52 10.66
C LEU A 25 14.07 19.10 9.91
N PRO A 26 13.20 20.03 9.49
CA PRO A 26 11.85 19.71 8.99
C PRO A 26 11.86 18.83 7.75
N THR A 27 12.72 19.13 6.78
CA THR A 27 12.81 18.36 5.53
C THR A 27 13.23 16.92 5.79
N GLN A 28 14.23 16.72 6.66
CA GLN A 28 14.75 15.39 7.01
C GLN A 28 13.76 14.61 7.87
N PHE A 29 13.02 15.30 8.75
CA PHE A 29 11.99 14.69 9.57
C PHE A 29 10.81 14.22 8.71
N ASN A 30 10.33 15.07 7.80
CA ASN A 30 9.32 14.70 6.84
C ASN A 30 9.79 13.49 5.99
N LEU A 31 10.99 13.53 5.43
CA LEU A 31 11.53 12.43 4.61
C LEU A 31 11.66 11.12 5.42
N SER A 32 12.23 11.18 6.62
CA SER A 32 12.43 10.00 7.47
C SER A 32 11.10 9.37 7.86
N THR A 33 10.11 10.19 8.24
CA THR A 33 8.77 9.71 8.55
C THR A 33 8.04 9.19 7.32
N SER A 34 8.17 9.83 6.16
CA SER A 34 7.61 9.36 4.88
C SER A 34 8.11 7.95 4.54
N ILE A 35 9.43 7.73 4.65
CA ILE A 35 10.04 6.42 4.42
C ILE A 35 9.51 5.40 5.44
N ALA A 36 9.45 5.76 6.72
CA ALA A 36 8.96 4.87 7.78
C ALA A 36 7.50 4.45 7.55
N ILE A 37 6.63 5.41 7.24
CA ILE A 37 5.22 5.16 6.93
C ILE A 37 5.07 4.26 5.69
N SER A 38 5.93 4.45 4.67
CA SER A 38 5.78 3.80 3.37
C SER A 38 6.45 2.43 3.26
N GLN A 39 7.54 2.18 4.01
CA GLN A 39 8.43 1.05 3.77
C GLN A 39 8.72 0.19 5.00
N SER A 40 8.27 0.57 6.20
CA SER A 40 8.44 -0.31 7.36
C SER A 40 7.58 -1.56 7.25
N ASP A 41 8.20 -2.72 7.43
CA ASP A 41 7.56 -4.04 7.37
C ASP A 41 6.72 -4.37 8.61
N GLY A 42 6.76 -3.55 9.66
CA GLY A 42 6.06 -3.79 10.90
C GLY A 42 5.87 -2.54 11.74
N CYS A 43 5.48 -2.76 12.99
CA CYS A 43 5.38 -1.69 13.97
C CYS A 43 6.76 -1.04 14.17
N ILE A 44 6.77 0.28 14.19
CA ILE A 44 7.96 1.09 14.45
C ILE A 44 8.03 1.35 15.95
N ASP A 45 9.21 1.15 16.51
CA ASP A 45 9.55 1.45 17.90
C ASP A 45 10.64 2.54 17.95
N ASN A 46 10.74 3.25 19.07
CA ASN A 46 11.75 4.29 19.27
C ASN A 46 13.16 3.72 19.49
N LEU A 47 13.31 2.41 19.71
CA LEU A 47 14.59 1.72 19.94
C LEU A 47 15.39 2.33 21.11
N GLY A 48 14.69 2.88 22.11
CA GLY A 48 15.30 3.55 23.27
C GLY A 48 15.82 4.97 22.98
N LEU A 49 15.62 5.50 21.77
CA LEU A 49 15.94 6.90 21.46
C LEU A 49 14.88 7.84 22.03
N PRO A 50 15.24 9.07 22.44
CA PRO A 50 14.30 10.05 22.99
C PRO A 50 13.49 10.73 21.87
N ILE A 51 12.69 9.92 21.16
CA ILE A 51 11.68 10.35 20.21
C ILE A 51 10.34 10.40 20.98
N PRO A 52 9.54 11.48 20.86
CA PRO A 52 8.25 11.53 21.54
C PRO A 52 7.34 10.39 21.12
N GLU A 53 6.64 9.80 22.08
CA GLU A 53 5.72 8.68 21.83
C GLU A 53 4.63 9.03 20.80
N ASP A 54 4.10 10.26 20.86
CA ASP A 54 3.10 10.75 19.91
C ASP A 54 3.57 10.71 18.45
N VAL A 55 4.88 10.92 18.21
CA VAL A 55 5.48 10.82 16.86
C VAL A 55 5.43 9.36 16.40
N ILE A 56 5.86 8.42 17.23
CA ILE A 56 5.88 6.98 16.91
C ILE A 56 4.45 6.45 16.68
N VAL A 57 3.53 6.80 17.58
CA VAL A 57 2.11 6.44 17.46
C VAL A 57 1.51 6.98 16.16
N LEU A 58 1.78 8.23 15.81
CA LEU A 58 1.24 8.83 14.58
C LEU A 58 1.82 8.18 13.32
N ILE A 59 3.11 7.87 13.30
CA ILE A 59 3.76 7.15 12.19
C ILE A 59 3.09 5.79 11.98
N ASN A 60 2.98 4.97 13.04
CA ASN A 60 2.35 3.65 12.96
C ASN A 60 0.89 3.74 12.52
N ARG A 61 0.13 4.68 13.07
CA ARG A 61 -1.28 4.90 12.68
C ARG A 61 -1.41 5.27 11.21
N ARG A 62 -0.52 6.12 10.67
CA ARG A 62 -0.52 6.47 9.24
C ARG A 62 -0.16 5.26 8.37
N ARG A 63 0.85 4.49 8.76
CA ARG A 63 1.26 3.24 8.08
C ARG A 63 0.09 2.26 7.98
N GLU A 64 -0.52 1.93 9.11
CA GLU A 64 -1.65 1.00 9.21
C GLU A 64 -2.85 1.46 8.39
N LYS A 65 -3.21 2.76 8.50
CA LYS A 65 -4.30 3.34 7.72
C LYS A 65 -4.05 3.24 6.22
N ALA A 66 -2.82 3.48 5.77
CA ALA A 66 -2.49 3.39 4.36
C ALA A 66 -2.48 1.96 3.83
N ILE A 67 -1.92 1.00 4.56
CA ILE A 67 -1.98 -0.43 4.21
C ILE A 67 -3.44 -0.89 4.14
N LYS A 68 -4.25 -0.55 5.14
CA LYS A 68 -5.67 -0.87 5.18
C LYS A 68 -6.40 -0.31 3.95
N LYS A 69 -6.14 0.95 3.56
CA LYS A 69 -6.73 1.55 2.36
C LYS A 69 -6.45 0.74 1.08
N LEU A 70 -5.23 0.23 0.91
CA LEU A 70 -4.89 -0.61 -0.25
C LEU A 70 -5.65 -1.93 -0.25
N ILE A 71 -5.75 -2.58 0.92
CA ILE A 71 -6.51 -3.82 1.10
C ILE A 71 -8.00 -3.60 0.82
N ASP A 72 -8.57 -2.56 1.42
CA ASP A 72 -9.98 -2.18 1.25
C ASP A 72 -10.26 -1.87 -0.24
N LEU A 73 -9.36 -1.16 -0.93
CA LEU A 73 -9.49 -0.85 -2.36
C LEU A 73 -9.59 -2.12 -3.24
N ILE A 74 -8.81 -3.16 -2.96
CA ILE A 74 -8.92 -4.44 -3.65
C ILE A 74 -10.30 -5.07 -3.38
N GLY A 75 -10.72 -5.11 -2.11
CA GLY A 75 -12.01 -5.66 -1.70
C GLY A 75 -13.19 -4.95 -2.37
N ASP A 76 -13.17 -3.63 -2.37
CA ASP A 76 -14.18 -2.79 -2.98
C ASP A 76 -14.22 -2.96 -4.50
N THR A 77 -13.06 -3.07 -5.15
CA THR A 77 -12.98 -3.33 -6.59
C THR A 77 -13.59 -4.69 -6.94
N ARG A 78 -13.31 -5.75 -6.16
CA ARG A 78 -13.96 -7.06 -6.33
C ARG A 78 -15.48 -6.96 -6.19
N LYS A 79 -15.94 -6.23 -5.17
CA LYS A 79 -17.37 -5.99 -4.95
C LYS A 79 -18.01 -5.22 -6.12
N GLN A 80 -17.34 -4.23 -6.68
CA GLN A 80 -17.83 -3.46 -7.83
C GLN A 80 -18.01 -4.33 -9.09
N TYR A 81 -17.07 -5.24 -9.39
CA TYR A 81 -17.26 -6.20 -10.48
C TYR A 81 -18.43 -7.16 -10.21
N LEU A 82 -18.54 -7.67 -8.98
CA LEU A 82 -19.61 -8.59 -8.60
C LEU A 82 -21.00 -7.95 -8.71
N LEU A 83 -21.14 -6.70 -8.28
CA LEU A 83 -22.42 -5.96 -8.32
C LEU A 83 -22.69 -5.33 -9.70
N GLY A 84 -21.71 -5.32 -10.61
CA GLY A 84 -21.86 -4.73 -11.92
C GLY A 84 -21.71 -3.21 -12.00
N ALA A 85 -21.16 -2.58 -10.96
CA ALA A 85 -20.79 -1.16 -10.99
C ALA A 85 -19.54 -0.90 -11.84
N LEU A 86 -18.70 -1.93 -12.03
CA LEU A 86 -17.50 -1.88 -12.86
C LEU A 86 -17.54 -3.00 -13.91
N GLY A 87 -17.04 -2.72 -15.12
CA GLY A 87 -17.07 -3.63 -16.27
C GLY A 87 -18.32 -3.46 -17.14
N CYS A 88 -18.21 -3.72 -18.44
CA CYS A 88 -19.26 -3.39 -19.41
C CYS A 88 -20.33 -4.48 -19.63
N ARG A 89 -20.00 -5.75 -19.35
CA ARG A 89 -20.90 -6.91 -19.54
C ARG A 89 -20.52 -8.10 -18.67
N PHE A 90 -21.34 -9.14 -18.66
CA PHE A 90 -21.16 -10.31 -17.80
C PHE A 90 -19.79 -10.96 -17.94
N GLU A 91 -19.30 -11.17 -19.17
CA GLU A 91 -18.00 -11.79 -19.43
C GLU A 91 -16.86 -10.94 -18.89
N CYS A 92 -16.86 -9.64 -19.21
CA CYS A 92 -15.87 -8.68 -18.72
C CYS A 92 -15.79 -8.69 -17.19
N ARG A 93 -16.95 -8.58 -16.52
CA ARG A 93 -17.03 -8.59 -15.06
C ARG A 93 -16.52 -9.89 -14.46
N SER A 94 -16.90 -11.02 -15.05
CA SER A 94 -16.51 -12.34 -14.57
C SER A 94 -15.01 -12.58 -14.72
N ILE A 95 -14.44 -12.22 -15.88
CA ILE A 95 -13.02 -12.37 -16.17
C ILE A 95 -12.19 -11.47 -15.25
N MET A 96 -12.56 -10.19 -15.13
CA MET A 96 -11.83 -9.24 -14.30
C MET A 96 -11.94 -9.57 -12.80
N TYR A 97 -13.13 -9.95 -12.32
CA TYR A 97 -13.34 -10.42 -10.96
C TYR A 97 -12.49 -11.65 -10.64
N GLY A 98 -12.50 -12.64 -11.54
CA GLY A 98 -11.69 -13.86 -11.40
C GLY A 98 -10.21 -13.55 -11.35
N ALA A 99 -9.72 -12.75 -12.31
CA ALA A 99 -8.32 -12.34 -12.37
C ALA A 99 -7.86 -11.56 -11.14
N LEU A 100 -8.69 -10.64 -10.64
CA LEU A 100 -8.38 -9.90 -9.41
C LEU A 100 -8.37 -10.83 -8.20
N THR A 101 -9.34 -11.74 -8.10
CA THR A 101 -9.42 -12.71 -6.99
C THR A 101 -8.20 -13.63 -6.95
N ILE A 102 -7.76 -14.14 -8.10
CA ILE A 102 -6.58 -15.01 -8.19
C ILE A 102 -5.31 -14.27 -7.77
N GLN A 103 -5.11 -13.04 -8.28
CA GLN A 103 -3.87 -12.29 -8.05
C GLN A 103 -3.79 -11.66 -6.66
N SER A 104 -4.94 -11.35 -6.05
CA SER A 104 -5.03 -10.77 -4.72
C SER A 104 -5.22 -11.78 -3.59
N LYS A 105 -5.25 -13.09 -3.88
CA LYS A 105 -5.54 -14.14 -2.89
C LYS A 105 -4.74 -13.97 -1.60
N ASP A 106 -3.41 -13.79 -1.69
CA ASP A 106 -2.51 -13.72 -0.53
C ASP A 106 -2.54 -12.36 0.19
N LEU A 107 -3.14 -11.35 -0.45
CA LEU A 107 -3.29 -10.01 0.10
C LEU A 107 -4.53 -9.89 1.00
N LEU A 108 -5.52 -10.75 0.75
CA LEU A 108 -6.80 -10.79 1.45
C LEU A 108 -6.92 -11.98 2.40
N LEU A 109 -5.85 -12.77 2.58
CA LEU A 109 -5.83 -13.85 3.57
C LEU A 109 -5.95 -13.27 5.00
N PRO A 110 -6.61 -13.98 5.92
CA PRO A 110 -6.94 -13.49 7.26
C PRO A 110 -5.72 -13.18 8.16
N TYR A 111 -4.50 -13.53 7.74
CA TYR A 111 -3.26 -13.31 8.52
C TYR A 111 -2.74 -11.86 8.50
N ARG A 112 -3.48 -10.92 7.91
CA ARG A 112 -3.12 -9.49 7.83
C ARG A 112 -4.04 -8.64 8.70
N GLU A 113 -4.18 -8.99 9.96
CA GLU A 113 -4.83 -8.10 10.92
C GLU A 113 -3.86 -7.02 11.38
N CYS A 114 -4.40 -5.84 11.73
CA CYS A 114 -3.64 -4.75 12.31
C CYS A 114 -2.81 -5.28 13.49
N PRO A 115 -1.50 -5.01 13.59
CA PRO A 115 -0.73 -3.95 12.93
C PRO A 115 -0.09 -4.32 11.58
N PHE A 116 -0.59 -5.34 10.87
CA PHE A 116 -0.09 -5.80 9.57
C PHE A 116 1.40 -6.20 9.62
N PRO A 117 1.76 -7.24 10.39
CA PRO A 117 3.14 -7.69 10.48
C PRO A 117 3.66 -8.19 9.13
N ASN A 118 4.91 -7.89 8.82
CA ASN A 118 5.60 -8.24 7.57
C ASN A 118 4.90 -7.70 6.32
N VAL A 119 4.24 -6.55 6.43
CA VAL A 119 3.58 -5.85 5.33
C VAL A 119 3.99 -4.39 5.35
N ASN A 120 4.73 -3.97 4.31
CA ASN A 120 4.93 -2.56 4.03
C ASN A 120 4.03 -2.08 2.87
N TYR A 121 3.68 -0.79 2.91
CA TYR A 121 2.78 -0.16 1.94
C TYR A 121 3.35 -0.22 0.51
N ARG A 122 4.63 0.10 0.33
CA ARG A 122 5.26 0.22 -0.99
C ARG A 122 5.29 -1.12 -1.75
N SER A 123 5.65 -2.21 -1.09
CA SER A 123 5.65 -3.56 -1.67
C SER A 123 4.24 -4.01 -2.01
N LEU A 124 3.26 -3.70 -1.16
CA LEU A 124 1.85 -3.98 -1.45
C LEU A 124 1.38 -3.23 -2.70
N LEU A 125 1.65 -1.92 -2.75
CA LEU A 125 1.34 -1.08 -3.90
C LEU A 125 2.01 -1.57 -5.19
N GLN A 126 3.31 -1.87 -5.14
CA GLN A 126 4.06 -2.39 -6.29
C GLN A 126 3.49 -3.72 -6.79
N ARG A 127 2.96 -4.57 -5.89
CA ARG A 127 2.29 -5.81 -6.29
C ARG A 127 0.97 -5.52 -6.99
N MET A 128 0.18 -4.56 -6.49
CA MET A 128 -1.09 -4.14 -7.10
C MET A 128 -0.91 -3.54 -8.50
N THR A 129 0.08 -2.67 -8.69
CA THR A 129 0.34 -2.04 -10.00
C THR A 129 0.87 -3.03 -11.05
N LYS A 130 1.40 -4.17 -10.61
CA LYS A 130 1.89 -5.25 -11.48
C LYS A 130 0.84 -6.34 -11.75
N PHE A 131 -0.40 -6.19 -11.29
CA PHE A 131 -1.45 -7.15 -11.63
C PHE A 131 -1.61 -7.26 -13.15
N ARG A 132 -1.51 -8.48 -13.64
CA ARG A 132 -1.74 -8.82 -15.05
C ARG A 132 -3.19 -8.50 -15.38
N THR A 133 -3.38 -7.64 -16.36
CA THR A 133 -4.69 -7.41 -16.96
C THR A 133 -4.99 -8.58 -17.91
N PRO A 134 -6.15 -9.25 -17.79
CA PRO A 134 -6.53 -10.32 -18.71
C PRO A 134 -6.75 -9.78 -20.12
N GLU A 135 -6.43 -10.59 -21.11
CA GLU A 135 -6.68 -10.31 -22.52
C GLU A 135 -7.72 -11.33 -23.03
N TRP A 136 -8.76 -10.85 -23.69
CA TRP A 136 -9.78 -11.67 -24.34
C TRP A 136 -10.42 -10.88 -25.48
N TYR A 137 -11.16 -11.59 -26.33
CA TYR A 137 -11.68 -11.04 -27.59
C TYR A 137 -13.20 -10.96 -27.62
N ASP A 138 -13.71 -9.97 -28.36
CA ASP A 138 -15.14 -9.73 -28.52
C ASP A 138 -15.69 -10.47 -29.75
N SER A 139 -16.34 -11.61 -29.53
CA SER A 139 -17.07 -12.39 -30.55
C SER A 139 -16.18 -13.02 -31.67
N PRO A 140 -16.67 -14.02 -32.43
CA PRO A 140 -15.91 -14.65 -33.52
C PRO A 140 -15.97 -13.82 -34.82
N SER A 141 -15.98 -12.49 -34.69
CA SER A 141 -15.99 -11.57 -35.81
C SER A 141 -14.71 -11.76 -36.66
N ARG A 142 -14.79 -11.50 -37.97
CA ARG A 142 -13.63 -11.56 -38.89
C ARG A 142 -12.51 -10.58 -38.51
N TYR A 143 -12.79 -9.64 -37.62
CA TYR A 143 -11.84 -8.73 -37.00
C TYR A 143 -11.76 -9.09 -35.51
N ILE A 144 -10.62 -9.65 -35.11
CA ILE A 144 -10.31 -10.06 -33.75
C ILE A 144 -9.83 -8.80 -33.01
N ASP A 145 -10.76 -8.10 -32.38
CA ASP A 145 -10.40 -6.95 -31.53
C ASP A 145 -10.30 -7.39 -30.07
N ASN A 146 -9.18 -7.04 -29.43
CA ASN A 146 -9.02 -7.19 -27.99
C ASN A 146 -10.09 -6.37 -27.27
N HIS A 147 -10.74 -6.98 -26.28
CA HIS A 147 -11.72 -6.28 -25.47
C HIS A 147 -11.08 -5.07 -24.76
N SER A 148 -11.72 -3.91 -24.89
CA SER A 148 -11.26 -2.69 -24.24
C SER A 148 -12.45 -1.89 -23.70
N CYS A 149 -12.47 -1.68 -22.39
CA CYS A 149 -13.39 -0.75 -21.72
C CYS A 149 -12.72 -0.15 -20.47
N PRO A 150 -13.28 0.91 -19.86
CA PRO A 150 -12.68 1.52 -18.66
C PRO A 150 -12.46 0.54 -17.50
N GLY A 151 -13.29 -0.51 -17.41
CA GLY A 151 -13.19 -1.56 -16.39
C GLY A 151 -12.39 -2.79 -16.83
N SER A 152 -11.71 -2.79 -17.97
CA SER A 152 -10.92 -3.94 -18.43
C SER A 152 -9.41 -3.78 -18.21
N PHE A 153 -8.96 -2.76 -17.47
CA PHE A 153 -7.53 -2.51 -17.21
C PHE A 153 -7.27 -2.22 -15.73
N PHE A 154 -6.41 -3.02 -15.09
CA PHE A 154 -6.03 -2.77 -13.69
C PHE A 154 -5.21 -1.49 -13.52
N ALA A 155 -4.44 -1.10 -14.54
CA ALA A 155 -3.71 0.17 -14.52
C ALA A 155 -4.65 1.38 -14.40
N SER A 156 -5.84 1.34 -15.01
CA SER A 156 -6.84 2.41 -14.86
C SER A 156 -7.46 2.45 -13.47
N ILE A 157 -7.52 1.30 -12.78
CA ILE A 157 -8.16 1.16 -11.46
C ILE A 157 -7.18 1.50 -10.33
N PHE A 158 -5.92 1.09 -10.46
CA PHE A 158 -4.90 1.23 -9.41
C PHE A 158 -3.78 2.22 -9.76
N GLY A 159 -3.78 2.82 -10.95
CA GLY A 159 -2.66 3.63 -11.45
C GLY A 159 -2.47 4.99 -10.79
N ALA A 160 -3.48 5.52 -10.10
CA ALA A 160 -3.41 6.81 -9.41
C ALA A 160 -2.80 6.74 -7.99
N LEU A 161 -2.28 5.60 -7.58
CA LEU A 161 -1.75 5.38 -6.23
C LEU A 161 -0.30 5.87 -6.10
N GLU A 162 -0.03 6.69 -5.09
CA GLU A 162 1.30 7.28 -4.85
C GLU A 162 2.27 6.28 -4.21
N GLY A 163 3.52 6.26 -4.71
CA GLY A 163 4.57 5.34 -4.27
C GLY A 163 5.11 5.59 -2.86
N PHE A 164 5.05 6.83 -2.40
CA PHE A 164 5.46 7.28 -1.08
C PHE A 164 4.35 8.12 -0.48
N LEU A 165 4.16 7.97 0.83
CA LEU A 165 3.18 8.71 1.60
C LEU A 165 3.83 9.94 2.20
N GLU A 166 3.08 11.03 2.27
CA GLU A 166 3.54 12.28 2.86
C GLU A 166 3.99 12.10 4.32
N GLY A 167 5.14 12.70 4.65
CA GLY A 167 5.73 12.67 5.98
C GLY A 167 4.93 13.42 7.04
N LEU A 168 5.43 13.39 8.26
CA LEU A 168 4.96 14.24 9.34
C LEU A 168 5.67 15.60 9.24
N GLU A 169 4.93 16.66 9.58
CA GLU A 169 5.51 18.00 9.72
C GLU A 169 5.94 18.22 11.17
N LEU A 170 7.16 18.72 11.40
CA LEU A 170 7.65 19.03 12.75
C LEU A 170 6.71 20.00 13.49
N ASP A 171 6.09 20.90 12.73
CA ASP A 171 5.19 21.93 13.23
C ASP A 171 3.92 21.36 13.91
N GLN A 172 3.56 20.10 13.63
CA GLN A 172 2.46 19.39 14.28
C GLN A 172 2.72 19.16 15.79
N PHE A 173 3.96 19.31 16.24
CA PHE A 173 4.40 18.96 17.60
C PHE A 173 4.99 20.15 18.38
N LYS A 174 4.69 21.39 17.98
CA LYS A 174 5.19 22.63 18.63
C LYS A 174 4.69 22.87 20.07
N SER A 175 3.88 21.98 20.63
CA SER A 175 3.27 22.08 21.96
C SER A 175 3.80 21.07 23.00
N LEU A 176 4.95 20.44 22.74
CA LEU A 176 5.68 19.57 23.67
C LEU A 176 6.95 20.24 24.18
#